data_AF-A0A2G6DMV3-F1
#
_entry.id   AF-A0A2G6DMV3-F1
#
_cell.length_a   1.000
_cell.length_b   1.000
_cell.length_c   1.000
_cell.angle_alpha   90.00
_cell.angle_beta   90.00
_cell.angle_gamma   90.00
#
_symmetry.space_group_name_H-M   'P 1'
#
loop_
_entity.id
_entity.type
_entity.pdbx_description
1 polymer ?
#
loop_
_entity_poly.entity_id
_entity_poly.type
_entity_poly.pdbx_seq_one_letter_code
_entity_poly.pdbx_strand_id
1 'polypeptide(L)'
;IGKVDDKAEQNIKDIAKNAGDIIALGNKTIKLKGDTGASTDKQKLADNIEFDIKGGEGLETIASGSQVIVDLDDKTKASLKKADKASEDIANKGLRLADADGGQSDEKKLGEQFAIVGDTNITTDANTNGIQVKLNKDITVDSVTAKTANISEGLTVASGATVDMGNNQITKVASGGELKADNTNAANIGDLFAVKEALTDSVKKSAWTIAGNGSDVGGVNKDEEVSFNNGNATTATVAAAGDNFTVKYDVNTDTDTITVKNNQLTLGDKAKADIAKGVAADTAVKDTGITFVDDNNDEITRKLGDKISIIGGLADKEATADSNIRVDLDATKDDKKLVIKMAKNLKGLESVV
;
A
#
# COMPACT_ATOMS: atom_id res chain seq x y z
N ILE A 1 -55.72 -103.60 122.94
CA ILE A 1 -56.62 -103.73 121.77
C ILE A 1 -57.06 -102.33 121.31
N GLY A 2 -57.74 -101.51 122.13
CA GLY A 2 -58.22 -100.17 121.69
C GLY A 2 -57.20 -99.15 121.13
N LYS A 3 -55.96 -99.07 121.64
CA LYS A 3 -54.96 -98.09 121.13
C LYS A 3 -54.49 -98.35 119.69
N VAL A 4 -54.59 -99.58 119.20
CA VAL A 4 -54.20 -99.95 117.83
C VAL A 4 -55.31 -99.56 116.86
N ASP A 5 -56.57 -99.70 117.27
CA ASP A 5 -57.75 -99.33 116.49
C ASP A 5 -57.85 -97.81 116.31
N ASP A 6 -57.59 -97.01 117.36
CA ASP A 6 -57.57 -95.54 117.29
C ASP A 6 -56.51 -95.02 116.29
N LYS A 7 -55.34 -95.67 116.26
CA LYS A 7 -54.25 -95.30 115.34
C LYS A 7 -54.56 -95.71 113.90
N ALA A 8 -55.21 -96.85 113.70
CA ALA A 8 -55.68 -97.29 112.39
C ALA A 8 -56.76 -96.33 111.84
N GLU A 9 -57.70 -95.88 112.68
CA GLU A 9 -58.72 -94.92 112.28
C GLU A 9 -58.14 -93.53 111.95
N GLN A 10 -57.15 -93.06 112.72
CA GLN A 10 -56.44 -91.82 112.39
C GLN A 10 -55.66 -91.94 111.08
N ASN A 11 -54.98 -93.06 110.84
CA ASN A 11 -54.27 -93.29 109.59
C ASN A 11 -55.23 -93.32 108.39
N ILE A 12 -56.45 -93.87 108.55
CA ILE A 12 -57.48 -93.84 107.50
C ILE A 12 -57.91 -92.39 107.21
N LYS A 13 -58.13 -91.56 108.24
CA LYS A 13 -58.47 -90.14 108.09
C LYS A 13 -57.33 -89.36 107.41
N ASP A 14 -56.09 -89.63 107.78
CA ASP A 14 -54.92 -88.98 107.21
C ASP A 14 -54.71 -89.38 105.74
N ILE A 15 -54.88 -90.67 105.40
CA ILE A 15 -54.82 -91.15 104.01
C ILE A 15 -55.95 -90.53 103.17
N ALA A 16 -57.18 -90.45 103.69
CA ALA A 16 -58.30 -89.84 102.99
C ALA A 16 -58.08 -88.33 102.78
N LYS A 17 -57.56 -87.64 103.79
CA LYS A 17 -57.19 -86.23 103.68
C LYS A 17 -56.06 -86.03 102.67
N ASN A 18 -55.02 -86.86 102.72
CA ASN A 18 -53.90 -86.80 101.77
C ASN A 18 -54.37 -87.08 100.34
N ALA A 19 -55.26 -88.06 100.14
CA ALA A 19 -55.88 -88.32 98.85
C ALA A 19 -56.69 -87.10 98.36
N GLY A 20 -57.44 -86.46 99.24
CA GLY A 20 -58.15 -85.22 98.95
C GLY A 20 -57.22 -84.06 98.59
N ASP A 21 -56.13 -83.87 99.33
CA ASP A 21 -55.13 -82.82 99.09
C ASP A 21 -54.39 -83.05 97.76
N ILE A 22 -54.05 -84.31 97.43
CA ILE A 22 -53.46 -84.69 96.14
C ILE A 22 -54.43 -84.42 94.99
N ILE A 23 -55.71 -84.75 95.14
CA ILE A 23 -56.75 -84.45 94.14
C ILE A 23 -56.92 -82.93 93.98
N ALA A 24 -56.93 -82.18 95.09
CA ALA A 24 -57.05 -80.72 95.07
C ALA A 24 -55.84 -80.06 94.41
N LEU A 25 -54.63 -80.58 94.65
CA LEU A 25 -53.42 -80.21 93.94
C LEU A 25 -53.55 -80.49 92.45
N GLY A 26 -54.01 -81.68 92.03
CA GLY A 26 -54.26 -82.01 90.62
C GLY A 26 -55.30 -81.10 89.94
N ASN A 27 -56.22 -80.51 90.72
CA ASN A 27 -57.22 -79.56 90.23
C ASN A 27 -56.75 -78.09 90.18
N LYS A 28 -55.58 -77.75 90.73
CA LYS A 28 -55.03 -76.39 90.60
C LYS A 28 -54.63 -76.14 89.14
N THR A 29 -54.73 -74.88 88.75
CA THR A 29 -54.35 -74.43 87.41
C THR A 29 -53.26 -73.37 87.49
N ILE A 30 -52.42 -73.31 86.46
CA ILE A 30 -51.42 -72.26 86.27
C ILE A 30 -51.87 -71.36 85.11
N LYS A 31 -51.61 -70.06 85.23
CA LYS A 31 -51.85 -69.07 84.18
C LYS A 31 -50.64 -68.14 84.11
N LEU A 32 -50.09 -67.90 82.93
CA LEU A 32 -49.02 -66.92 82.71
C LEU A 32 -49.61 -65.61 82.21
N LYS A 33 -49.09 -64.48 82.66
CA LYS A 33 -49.52 -63.15 82.23
C LYS A 33 -48.37 -62.46 81.48
N GLY A 34 -48.66 -61.95 80.28
CA GLY A 34 -47.73 -61.15 79.49
C GLY A 34 -47.65 -59.70 79.98
N ASP A 35 -46.61 -59.01 79.55
CA ASP A 35 -46.34 -57.59 79.79
C ASP A 35 -47.41 -56.65 79.21
N THR A 36 -48.08 -57.05 78.13
CA THR A 36 -49.25 -56.36 77.54
C THR A 36 -50.54 -56.53 78.34
N GLY A 37 -50.49 -57.25 79.47
CA GLY A 37 -51.65 -57.49 80.33
C GLY A 37 -52.51 -58.69 79.95
N ALA A 38 -52.32 -59.28 78.76
CA ALA A 38 -52.95 -60.51 78.34
C ALA A 38 -52.48 -61.72 79.18
N SER A 39 -53.23 -62.80 79.21
CA SER A 39 -52.84 -64.01 79.96
C SER A 39 -53.20 -65.27 79.20
N THR A 40 -52.42 -66.34 79.36
CA THR A 40 -52.68 -67.65 78.75
C THR A 40 -54.00 -68.24 79.26
N ASP A 41 -54.54 -69.25 78.60
CA ASP A 41 -55.62 -70.03 79.20
C ASP A 41 -55.14 -70.78 80.45
N LYS A 42 -56.08 -71.12 81.35
CA LYS A 42 -55.79 -71.89 82.58
C LYS A 42 -55.34 -73.31 82.20
N GLN A 43 -54.13 -73.69 82.58
CA GLN A 43 -53.57 -75.03 82.36
C GLN A 43 -53.71 -75.89 83.62
N LYS A 44 -54.21 -77.12 83.52
CA LYS A 44 -54.29 -78.06 84.65
C LYS A 44 -52.92 -78.72 84.92
N LEU A 45 -52.69 -79.14 86.15
CA LEU A 45 -51.49 -79.90 86.53
C LEU A 45 -51.64 -81.36 86.05
N ALA A 46 -51.21 -81.64 84.82
CA ALA A 46 -51.11 -82.98 84.24
C ALA A 46 -49.77 -83.65 84.59
N ASP A 47 -49.52 -84.87 84.10
CA ASP A 47 -48.33 -85.67 84.41
C ASP A 47 -47.01 -84.97 84.05
N ASN A 48 -46.98 -84.15 82.99
CA ASN A 48 -45.89 -83.24 82.65
C ASN A 48 -46.43 -81.81 82.47
N ILE A 49 -45.64 -80.79 82.83
CA ILE A 49 -45.95 -79.37 82.61
C ILE A 49 -44.98 -78.83 81.56
N GLU A 50 -45.51 -78.42 80.41
CA GLU A 50 -44.75 -77.81 79.33
C GLU A 50 -45.26 -76.39 79.07
N PHE A 51 -44.34 -75.45 78.85
CA PHE A 51 -44.66 -74.07 78.53
C PHE A 51 -44.02 -73.70 77.20
N ASP A 52 -44.85 -73.60 76.16
CA ASP A 52 -44.44 -73.01 74.90
C ASP A 52 -44.33 -71.49 75.08
N ILE A 53 -43.10 -71.01 75.20
CA ILE A 53 -42.79 -69.59 75.11
C ILE A 53 -42.45 -69.32 73.65
N LYS A 54 -43.23 -68.46 72.97
CA LYS A 54 -43.00 -68.06 71.59
C LYS A 54 -42.56 -66.60 71.55
N GLY A 55 -41.49 -66.32 70.80
CA GLY A 55 -41.11 -64.96 70.45
C GLY A 55 -42.17 -64.30 69.55
N GLY A 56 -42.40 -63.00 69.76
CA GLY A 56 -43.17 -62.17 68.83
C GLY A 56 -42.35 -61.84 67.57
N GLU A 57 -42.89 -60.98 66.70
CA GLU A 57 -42.14 -60.52 65.53
C GLU A 57 -40.80 -59.87 65.96
N GLY A 58 -39.70 -60.39 65.43
CA GLY A 58 -38.35 -59.91 65.73
C GLY A 58 -37.66 -60.58 66.92
N LEU A 59 -38.35 -61.48 67.63
CA LEU A 59 -37.82 -62.20 68.78
C LEU A 59 -37.89 -63.71 68.57
N GLU A 60 -36.91 -64.41 69.09
CA GLU A 60 -36.87 -65.87 69.18
C GLU A 60 -36.67 -66.32 70.63
N THR A 61 -37.07 -67.54 70.92
CA THR A 61 -37.03 -68.12 72.26
C THR A 61 -36.28 -69.45 72.20
N ILE A 62 -35.20 -69.56 72.97
CA ILE A 62 -34.32 -70.74 72.98
C ILE A 62 -34.33 -71.34 74.38
N ALA A 63 -34.78 -72.58 74.50
CA ALA A 63 -34.72 -73.35 75.75
C ALA A 63 -33.40 -74.14 75.79
N SER A 64 -32.63 -73.97 76.86
CA SER A 64 -31.39 -74.73 77.08
C SER A 64 -31.10 -74.90 78.57
N GLY A 65 -30.82 -76.14 78.99
CA GLY A 65 -30.61 -76.47 80.40
C GLY A 65 -31.82 -76.10 81.26
N SER A 66 -31.62 -75.18 82.22
CA SER A 66 -32.66 -74.69 83.13
C SER A 66 -33.17 -73.29 82.81
N GLN A 67 -32.95 -72.77 81.59
CA GLN A 67 -33.32 -71.41 81.19
C GLN A 67 -34.04 -71.37 79.84
N VAL A 68 -34.89 -70.36 79.67
CA VAL A 68 -35.40 -69.92 78.36
C VAL A 68 -34.87 -68.51 78.13
N ILE A 69 -34.17 -68.31 77.02
CA ILE A 69 -33.62 -67.02 76.61
C ILE A 69 -34.55 -66.41 75.57
N VAL A 70 -34.85 -65.13 75.72
CA VAL A 70 -35.48 -64.30 74.68
C VAL A 70 -34.37 -63.52 74.00
N ASP A 71 -34.20 -63.73 72.71
CA ASP A 71 -33.19 -63.06 71.89
C ASP A 71 -33.85 -62.46 70.64
N LEU A 72 -33.13 -61.63 69.91
CA LEU A 72 -33.55 -61.18 68.58
C LEU A 72 -33.50 -62.34 67.60
N ASP A 73 -34.48 -62.45 66.71
CA ASP A 73 -34.41 -63.44 65.64
C ASP A 73 -33.29 -63.14 64.63
N ASP A 74 -32.86 -64.15 63.88
CA ASP A 74 -31.81 -64.02 62.86
C ASP A 74 -32.12 -62.95 61.81
N LYS A 75 -33.40 -62.77 61.46
CA LYS A 75 -33.84 -61.78 60.47
C LYS A 75 -33.66 -60.35 60.97
N THR A 76 -33.91 -60.11 62.24
CA THR A 76 -33.77 -58.82 62.92
C THR A 76 -32.30 -58.52 63.14
N LYS A 77 -31.52 -59.49 63.63
CA LYS A 77 -30.05 -59.41 63.70
C LYS A 77 -29.44 -59.06 62.33
N ALA A 78 -29.87 -59.70 61.26
CA ALA A 78 -29.41 -59.41 59.90
C ALA A 78 -29.82 -58.02 59.40
N SER A 79 -31.01 -57.54 59.76
CA SER A 79 -31.49 -56.20 59.40
C SER A 79 -30.72 -55.11 60.14
N LEU A 80 -30.40 -55.30 61.41
CA LEU A 80 -29.54 -54.40 62.18
C LEU A 80 -28.14 -54.31 61.58
N LYS A 81 -27.53 -55.43 61.19
CA LYS A 81 -26.23 -55.43 60.49
C LYS A 81 -26.26 -54.65 59.17
N LYS A 82 -27.37 -54.71 58.42
CA LYS A 82 -27.55 -53.88 57.21
C LYS A 82 -27.63 -52.40 57.54
N ALA A 83 -28.29 -52.04 58.64
CA ALA A 83 -28.37 -50.66 59.11
C ALA A 83 -27.00 -50.13 59.54
N ASP A 84 -26.22 -50.91 60.28
CA ASP A 84 -24.84 -50.57 60.65
C ASP A 84 -23.98 -50.33 59.39
N LYS A 85 -24.06 -51.25 58.42
CA LYS A 85 -23.33 -51.12 57.16
C LYS A 85 -23.74 -49.89 56.35
N ALA A 86 -25.02 -49.55 56.34
CA ALA A 86 -25.52 -48.34 55.68
C ALA A 86 -25.01 -47.07 56.38
N SER A 87 -24.97 -47.07 57.71
CA SER A 87 -24.40 -45.97 58.50
C SER A 87 -22.90 -45.78 58.21
N GLU A 88 -22.14 -46.88 58.19
CA GLU A 88 -20.72 -46.86 57.80
C GLU A 88 -20.51 -46.35 56.38
N ASP A 89 -21.36 -46.76 55.44
CA ASP A 89 -21.28 -46.32 54.05
C ASP A 89 -21.58 -44.82 53.91
N ILE A 90 -22.56 -44.29 54.64
CA ILE A 90 -22.85 -42.85 54.64
C ILE A 90 -21.70 -42.04 55.26
N ALA A 91 -21.06 -42.58 56.31
CA ALA A 91 -19.97 -41.90 57.01
C ALA A 91 -18.64 -41.93 56.24
N ASN A 92 -18.40 -42.99 55.47
CA ASN A 92 -17.10 -43.23 54.85
C ASN A 92 -17.10 -43.11 53.33
N LYS A 93 -18.24 -43.30 52.65
CA LYS A 93 -18.34 -43.13 51.21
C LYS A 93 -18.91 -41.75 50.90
N GLY A 94 -18.56 -41.24 49.72
CA GLY A 94 -19.06 -39.97 49.25
C GLY A 94 -18.92 -39.85 47.73
N LEU A 95 -18.83 -38.62 47.24
CA LEU A 95 -18.61 -38.36 45.84
C LEU A 95 -17.16 -38.69 45.47
N ARG A 96 -17.00 -39.54 44.46
CA ARG A 96 -15.70 -39.87 43.85
C ARG A 96 -15.73 -39.43 42.40
N LEU A 97 -14.81 -38.57 42.03
CA LEU A 97 -14.55 -38.23 40.64
C LEU A 97 -13.34 -39.06 40.21
N ALA A 98 -13.48 -39.81 39.12
CA ALA A 98 -12.33 -40.43 38.49
C ALA A 98 -11.42 -39.29 37.99
N ASP A 99 -10.14 -39.33 38.34
CA ASP A 99 -9.19 -38.41 37.76
C ASP A 99 -9.00 -38.76 36.27
N ALA A 100 -9.18 -37.77 35.39
CA ALA A 100 -8.94 -37.92 33.96
C ALA A 100 -7.44 -37.80 33.61
N ASP A 101 -6.63 -37.23 34.49
CA ASP A 101 -5.24 -36.83 34.27
C ASP A 101 -4.23 -37.56 35.20
N GLY A 102 -4.66 -38.62 35.88
CA GLY A 102 -3.77 -39.60 36.52
C GLY A 102 -3.26 -39.27 37.93
N GLY A 103 -3.82 -38.27 38.60
CA GLY A 103 -3.63 -38.03 40.03
C GLY A 103 -4.52 -38.89 40.93
N GLN A 104 -4.33 -38.73 42.25
CA GLN A 104 -5.13 -39.41 43.27
C GLN A 104 -6.48 -38.70 43.42
N SER A 105 -7.58 -39.46 43.38
CA SER A 105 -8.90 -38.92 43.70
C SER A 105 -9.11 -38.93 45.21
N ASP A 106 -9.22 -37.74 45.80
CA ASP A 106 -9.71 -37.60 47.17
C ASP A 106 -11.21 -37.88 47.20
N GLU A 107 -11.66 -38.74 48.11
CA GLU A 107 -13.10 -38.96 48.34
C GLU A 107 -13.68 -37.74 49.08
N LYS A 108 -14.76 -37.15 48.54
CA LYS A 108 -15.50 -36.09 49.23
C LYS A 108 -16.69 -36.67 49.96
N LYS A 109 -16.62 -36.70 51.29
CA LYS A 109 -17.65 -37.32 52.13
C LYS A 109 -18.95 -36.52 52.07
N LEU A 110 -20.07 -37.18 52.35
CA LEU A 110 -21.36 -36.50 52.41
C LEU A 110 -21.32 -35.39 53.47
N GLY A 111 -21.69 -34.17 53.08
CA GLY A 111 -21.64 -32.99 53.94
C GLY A 111 -20.35 -32.16 53.83
N GLU A 112 -19.31 -32.64 53.15
CA GLU A 112 -18.13 -31.82 52.86
C GLU A 112 -18.41 -30.84 51.72
N GLN A 113 -17.80 -29.65 51.81
CA GLN A 113 -17.84 -28.69 50.72
C GLN A 113 -16.97 -29.18 49.55
N PHE A 114 -17.57 -29.25 48.38
CA PHE A 114 -16.90 -29.57 47.12
C PHE A 114 -16.86 -28.31 46.25
N ALA A 115 -15.67 -27.90 45.82
CA ALA A 115 -15.47 -26.72 44.99
C ALA A 115 -14.90 -27.11 43.62
N ILE A 116 -15.41 -26.47 42.57
CA ILE A 116 -14.81 -26.48 41.23
C ILE A 116 -14.30 -25.08 40.98
N VAL A 117 -12.99 -24.93 40.78
CA VAL A 117 -12.31 -23.63 40.71
C VAL A 117 -11.68 -23.50 39.32
N GLY A 118 -11.98 -22.40 38.64
CA GLY A 118 -11.31 -22.01 37.41
C GLY A 118 -10.03 -21.21 37.67
N ASP A 119 -9.20 -21.07 36.64
CA ASP A 119 -7.97 -20.27 36.66
C ASP A 119 -8.23 -18.83 36.19
N THR A 120 -7.18 -18.13 35.73
CA THR A 120 -7.30 -16.76 35.19
C THR A 120 -8.15 -16.70 33.91
N ASN A 121 -8.32 -17.80 33.18
CA ASN A 121 -9.06 -17.86 31.92
C ASN A 121 -10.46 -18.49 32.06
N ILE A 122 -10.71 -19.22 33.15
CA ILE A 122 -11.96 -19.94 33.40
C ILE A 122 -12.66 -19.40 34.64
N THR A 123 -13.94 -19.08 34.54
CA THR A 123 -14.80 -18.78 35.68
C THR A 123 -15.79 -19.91 35.93
N THR A 124 -15.96 -20.28 37.19
CA THR A 124 -16.97 -21.24 37.66
C THR A 124 -18.03 -20.53 38.50
N ASP A 125 -19.31 -20.80 38.22
CA ASP A 125 -20.45 -20.24 38.96
C ASP A 125 -21.43 -21.35 39.34
N ALA A 126 -21.67 -21.53 40.63
CA ALA A 126 -22.60 -22.53 41.17
C ALA A 126 -23.91 -21.86 41.58
N ASN A 127 -25.02 -22.28 41.00
CA ASN A 127 -26.35 -21.76 41.28
C ASN A 127 -27.40 -22.88 41.35
N THR A 128 -28.68 -22.53 41.53
CA THR A 128 -29.77 -23.50 41.69
C THR A 128 -29.95 -24.44 40.50
N ASN A 129 -29.43 -24.08 39.32
CA ASN A 129 -29.51 -24.88 38.10
C ASN A 129 -28.27 -25.76 37.87
N GLY A 130 -27.29 -25.73 38.78
CA GLY A 130 -26.04 -26.50 38.69
C GLY A 130 -24.79 -25.62 38.64
N ILE A 131 -23.71 -26.15 38.09
CA ILE A 131 -22.41 -25.48 37.97
C ILE A 131 -22.21 -25.08 36.51
N GLN A 132 -22.00 -23.80 36.25
CA GLN A 132 -21.57 -23.28 34.95
C GLN A 132 -20.06 -23.07 34.94
N VAL A 133 -19.41 -23.55 33.89
CA VAL A 133 -17.99 -23.33 33.60
C VAL A 133 -17.90 -22.49 32.33
N LYS A 134 -17.23 -21.33 32.38
CA LYS A 134 -17.18 -20.36 31.28
C LYS A 134 -15.74 -19.92 31.03
N LEU A 135 -15.43 -19.65 29.77
CA LEU A 135 -14.27 -18.83 29.43
C LEU A 135 -14.54 -17.37 29.82
N ASN A 136 -13.49 -16.71 30.29
CA ASN A 136 -13.49 -15.28 30.53
C ASN A 136 -13.53 -14.52 29.20
N LYS A 137 -14.07 -13.29 29.23
CA LYS A 137 -14.12 -12.40 28.06
C LYS A 137 -12.70 -12.08 27.57
N ASP A 138 -11.82 -11.80 28.52
CA ASP A 138 -10.39 -11.61 28.31
C ASP A 138 -9.68 -12.91 28.73
N ILE A 139 -8.84 -13.42 27.85
CA ILE A 139 -8.01 -14.60 28.11
C ILE A 139 -6.55 -14.25 27.92
N THR A 140 -5.69 -14.83 28.75
CA THR A 140 -4.24 -14.72 28.62
C THR A 140 -3.68 -16.08 28.22
N VAL A 141 -3.06 -16.14 27.05
CA VAL A 141 -2.47 -17.36 26.49
C VAL A 141 -1.13 -17.02 25.83
N ASP A 142 -0.20 -17.96 25.86
CA ASP A 142 1.12 -17.74 25.23
C ASP A 142 1.05 -17.81 23.69
N SER A 143 0.14 -18.61 23.15
CA SER A 143 -0.05 -18.75 21.71
C SER A 143 -1.46 -19.19 21.34
N VAL A 144 -1.86 -18.85 20.12
CA VAL A 144 -3.12 -19.30 19.50
C VAL A 144 -2.80 -19.89 18.14
N THR A 145 -3.11 -21.18 17.96
CA THR A 145 -3.06 -21.84 16.65
C THR A 145 -4.48 -21.85 16.07
N ALA A 146 -4.71 -21.07 15.03
CA ALA A 146 -5.99 -21.00 14.34
C ALA A 146 -5.80 -21.14 12.83
N LYS A 147 -6.71 -21.84 12.15
CA LYS A 147 -6.73 -21.90 10.68
C LYS A 147 -7.01 -20.52 10.06
N THR A 148 -7.87 -19.75 10.71
CA THR A 148 -8.23 -18.39 10.31
C THR A 148 -8.51 -17.58 11.56
N ALA A 149 -7.96 -16.38 11.65
CA ALA A 149 -8.25 -15.42 12.70
C ALA A 149 -9.00 -14.23 12.09
N ASN A 150 -10.16 -13.89 12.65
CA ASN A 150 -10.91 -12.70 12.29
C ASN A 150 -10.60 -11.60 13.31
N ILE A 151 -9.90 -10.55 12.89
CA ILE A 151 -9.47 -9.45 13.75
C ILE A 151 -10.23 -8.18 13.33
N SER A 152 -11.22 -7.76 14.12
CA SER A 152 -12.11 -6.65 13.77
C SER A 152 -11.64 -5.28 14.27
N GLU A 153 -10.88 -5.23 15.37
CA GLU A 153 -10.44 -3.99 16.02
C GLU A 153 -8.99 -3.61 15.68
N GLY A 154 -8.43 -4.22 14.64
CA GLY A 154 -7.05 -4.00 14.20
C GLY A 154 -6.05 -4.97 14.84
N LEU A 155 -4.91 -5.13 14.17
CA LEU A 155 -3.79 -5.95 14.61
C LEU A 155 -2.67 -5.04 15.09
N THR A 156 -2.33 -5.10 16.38
CA THR A 156 -1.13 -4.47 16.92
C THR A 156 -0.04 -5.54 17.07
N VAL A 157 1.15 -5.24 16.56
CA VAL A 157 2.33 -6.11 16.69
C VAL A 157 3.30 -5.44 17.66
N ALA A 158 4.01 -6.24 18.46
CA ALA A 158 4.96 -5.70 19.42
C ALA A 158 6.04 -4.84 18.71
N SER A 159 6.55 -3.82 19.40
CA SER A 159 7.62 -2.98 18.85
C SER A 159 8.84 -3.85 18.50
N GLY A 160 9.39 -3.68 17.29
CA GLY A 160 10.50 -4.49 16.78
C GLY A 160 10.11 -5.87 16.26
N ALA A 161 8.85 -6.29 16.38
CA ALA A 161 8.36 -7.51 15.75
C ALA A 161 8.27 -7.33 14.23
N THR A 162 8.38 -8.45 13.51
CA THR A 162 8.28 -8.48 12.04
C THR A 162 6.93 -9.07 11.63
N VAL A 163 6.33 -8.53 10.56
CA VAL A 163 5.18 -9.12 9.87
C VAL A 163 5.67 -9.77 8.59
N ASP A 164 5.72 -11.10 8.57
CA ASP A 164 6.03 -11.88 7.37
C ASP A 164 4.74 -12.33 6.68
N MET A 165 4.57 -11.95 5.42
CA MET A 165 3.40 -12.33 4.61
C MET A 165 3.63 -13.62 3.81
N GLY A 166 4.75 -14.31 4.00
CA GLY A 166 5.05 -15.58 3.37
C GLY A 166 5.10 -15.51 1.85
N ASN A 167 5.71 -14.45 1.31
CA ASN A 167 5.76 -14.13 -0.13
C ASN A 167 4.40 -13.84 -0.80
N ASN A 168 3.33 -13.59 -0.03
CA ASN A 168 2.04 -13.19 -0.60
C ASN A 168 1.99 -11.68 -0.88
N GLN A 169 1.19 -11.30 -1.88
CA GLN A 169 0.90 -9.89 -2.13
C GLN A 169 0.06 -9.28 -1.00
N ILE A 170 0.42 -8.08 -0.57
CA ILE A 170 -0.40 -7.27 0.32
C ILE A 170 -1.36 -6.44 -0.55
N THR A 171 -2.64 -6.74 -0.48
CA THR A 171 -3.67 -6.10 -1.32
C THR A 171 -4.49 -5.10 -0.51
N LYS A 172 -5.18 -4.18 -1.22
CA LYS A 172 -6.06 -3.16 -0.62
C LYS A 172 -5.37 -2.23 0.40
N VAL A 173 -4.07 -1.98 0.20
CA VAL A 173 -3.33 -0.97 0.95
C VAL A 173 -3.79 0.42 0.46
N ALA A 174 -4.32 1.23 1.37
CA ALA A 174 -4.64 2.63 1.06
C ALA A 174 -3.37 3.42 0.69
N SER A 175 -3.51 4.60 0.08
CA SER A 175 -2.34 5.45 -0.19
C SER A 175 -1.63 5.77 1.12
N GLY A 176 -0.30 5.80 1.09
CA GLY A 176 0.51 6.21 2.23
C GLY A 176 0.29 7.68 2.63
N GLY A 177 -0.40 8.46 1.79
CA GLY A 177 -0.73 9.85 2.01
C GLY A 177 0.31 10.80 1.40
N GLU A 178 0.42 12.00 1.96
CA GLU A 178 1.40 12.99 1.53
C GLU A 178 2.83 12.50 1.79
N LEU A 179 3.73 12.75 0.83
CA LEU A 179 5.16 12.48 1.00
C LEU A 179 5.75 13.48 2.01
N LYS A 180 6.05 12.98 3.22
CA LYS A 180 6.75 13.70 4.29
C LYS A 180 7.88 12.83 4.82
N ALA A 181 8.97 13.45 5.26
CA ALA A 181 10.18 12.74 5.70
C ALA A 181 9.96 11.81 6.91
N ASP A 182 8.96 12.11 7.73
CA ASP A 182 8.58 11.38 8.93
C ASP A 182 7.36 10.47 8.75
N ASN A 183 6.82 10.35 7.52
CA ASN A 183 5.70 9.46 7.25
C ASN A 183 6.18 7.99 7.24
N THR A 184 5.56 7.16 8.09
CA THR A 184 5.88 5.73 8.24
C THR A 184 4.86 4.81 7.59
N ASN A 185 3.88 5.36 6.87
CA ASN A 185 2.85 4.56 6.20
C ASN A 185 3.45 3.75 5.05
N ALA A 186 2.87 2.57 4.80
CA ALA A 186 3.20 1.80 3.61
C ALA A 186 2.71 2.54 2.35
N ALA A 187 3.55 2.59 1.31
CA ALA A 187 3.14 3.04 -0.01
C ALA A 187 2.45 1.91 -0.76
N ASN A 188 1.40 2.24 -1.51
CA ASN A 188 0.78 1.30 -2.44
C ASN A 188 1.30 1.52 -3.88
N ILE A 189 0.84 0.68 -4.82
CA ILE A 189 1.28 0.79 -6.22
C ILE A 189 0.79 2.07 -6.92
N GLY A 190 -0.33 2.64 -6.46
CA GLY A 190 -0.84 3.93 -6.95
C GLY A 190 0.08 5.09 -6.57
N ASP A 191 0.67 5.06 -5.38
CA ASP A 191 1.67 6.04 -4.94
C ASP A 191 2.91 5.99 -5.84
N LEU A 192 3.41 4.79 -6.15
CA LEU A 192 4.54 4.61 -7.08
C LEU A 192 4.20 5.07 -8.50
N PHE A 193 2.97 4.82 -8.96
CA PHE A 193 2.51 5.29 -10.26
C PHE A 193 2.47 6.82 -10.34
N ALA A 194 2.03 7.50 -9.27
CA ALA A 194 2.07 8.97 -9.22
C ALA A 194 3.50 9.51 -9.33
N VAL A 195 4.49 8.86 -8.68
CA VAL A 195 5.91 9.20 -8.83
C VAL A 195 6.38 8.99 -10.27
N LYS A 196 6.00 7.87 -10.90
CA LYS A 196 6.33 7.59 -12.31
C LYS A 196 5.81 8.68 -13.25
N GLU A 197 4.56 9.12 -13.08
CA GLU A 197 3.98 10.17 -13.93
C GLU A 197 4.69 11.52 -13.71
N ALA A 198 4.92 11.91 -12.45
CA ALA A 198 5.65 13.13 -12.12
C ALA A 198 7.08 13.15 -12.68
N LEU A 199 7.77 12.00 -12.62
CA LEU A 199 9.10 11.85 -13.21
C LEU A 199 9.04 11.93 -14.74
N THR A 200 8.07 11.27 -15.37
CA THR A 200 7.88 11.30 -16.82
C THR A 200 7.67 12.73 -17.32
N ASP A 201 6.82 13.51 -16.63
CA ASP A 201 6.58 14.91 -16.95
C ASP A 201 7.81 15.79 -16.74
N SER A 202 8.57 15.55 -15.67
CA SER A 202 9.81 16.28 -15.39
C SER A 202 10.87 16.03 -16.46
N VAL A 203 11.03 14.77 -16.90
CA VAL A 203 11.95 14.40 -17.97
C VAL A 203 11.53 15.03 -19.30
N LYS A 204 10.22 15.05 -19.62
CA LYS A 204 9.72 15.75 -20.81
C LYS A 204 10.02 17.25 -20.79
N LYS A 205 9.86 17.90 -19.64
CA LYS A 205 10.16 19.33 -19.46
C LYS A 205 11.66 19.65 -19.38
N SER A 206 12.53 18.65 -19.23
CA SER A 206 13.99 18.83 -19.24
C SER A 206 14.55 19.16 -20.65
N ALA A 207 13.65 19.34 -21.62
CA ALA A 207 13.88 20.00 -22.90
C ALA A 207 14.65 21.33 -22.77
N TRP A 208 15.70 21.50 -23.58
CA TRP A 208 16.26 22.81 -23.92
C TRP A 208 15.24 23.72 -24.64
N THR A 209 15.31 25.02 -24.38
CA THR A 209 14.53 26.06 -25.06
C THR A 209 15.33 26.65 -26.21
N ILE A 210 14.65 26.99 -27.31
CA ILE A 210 15.25 27.70 -28.45
C ILE A 210 14.89 29.18 -28.33
N ALA A 211 15.88 30.05 -28.48
CA ALA A 211 15.67 31.48 -28.62
C ALA A 211 16.00 31.93 -30.04
N GLY A 212 15.04 32.56 -30.73
CA GLY A 212 15.23 33.23 -32.01
C GLY A 212 15.41 34.73 -31.79
N ASN A 213 16.58 35.28 -32.17
CA ASN A 213 16.89 36.71 -32.02
C ASN A 213 16.68 37.27 -30.59
N GLY A 214 17.00 36.47 -29.58
CA GLY A 214 16.88 36.86 -28.16
C GLY A 214 15.49 36.65 -27.54
N SER A 215 14.52 36.16 -28.29
CA SER A 215 13.17 35.83 -27.80
C SER A 215 12.95 34.33 -27.78
N ASP A 216 12.29 33.83 -26.73
CA ASP A 216 11.89 32.41 -26.64
C ASP A 216 10.91 32.07 -27.77
N VAL A 217 11.24 31.02 -28.53
CA VAL A 217 10.39 30.50 -29.62
C VAL A 217 9.82 29.11 -29.32
N GLY A 218 10.10 28.55 -28.13
CA GLY A 218 9.55 27.28 -27.65
C GLY A 218 10.60 26.31 -27.08
N GLY A 219 10.11 25.32 -26.32
CA GLY A 219 10.90 24.18 -25.86
C GLY A 219 10.90 23.04 -26.86
N VAL A 220 11.96 22.21 -26.84
CA VAL A 220 12.10 21.02 -27.70
C VAL A 220 11.96 19.76 -26.86
N ASN A 221 10.81 19.11 -26.94
CA ASN A 221 10.53 17.90 -26.16
C ASN A 221 11.40 16.72 -26.61
N LYS A 222 11.44 15.69 -25.75
CA LYS A 222 12.01 14.39 -26.09
C LYS A 222 11.30 13.86 -27.35
N ASP A 223 12.10 13.50 -28.35
CA ASP A 223 11.69 12.97 -29.67
C ASP A 223 11.20 14.03 -30.69
N GLU A 224 11.31 15.33 -30.38
CA GLU A 224 11.17 16.41 -31.36
C GLU A 224 12.50 16.72 -32.08
N GLU A 225 12.41 17.13 -33.35
CA GLU A 225 13.57 17.48 -34.17
C GLU A 225 13.70 18.99 -34.34
N VAL A 226 14.94 19.50 -34.28
CA VAL A 226 15.27 20.89 -34.60
C VAL A 226 15.98 20.93 -35.95
N SER A 227 15.32 21.51 -36.95
CA SER A 227 15.90 21.66 -38.28
C SER A 227 16.51 23.05 -38.47
N PHE A 228 17.79 23.09 -38.85
CA PHE A 228 18.48 24.31 -39.27
C PHE A 228 18.40 24.45 -40.79
N ASN A 229 17.45 25.25 -41.26
CA ASN A 229 17.17 25.44 -42.69
C ASN A 229 18.12 26.46 -43.35
N ASN A 230 18.35 26.32 -44.66
CA ASN A 230 19.05 27.33 -45.46
C ASN A 230 18.25 28.64 -45.53
N GLY A 231 18.96 29.76 -45.54
CA GLY A 231 18.40 31.08 -45.85
C GLY A 231 18.53 31.40 -47.34
N ASN A 232 18.01 32.54 -47.78
CA ASN A 232 17.98 32.90 -49.21
C ASN A 232 19.36 32.87 -49.90
N ALA A 233 20.41 33.35 -49.21
CA ALA A 233 21.78 33.38 -49.71
C ALA A 233 22.76 32.78 -48.70
N THR A 234 22.28 31.94 -47.79
CA THR A 234 23.11 31.35 -46.74
C THR A 234 22.80 29.87 -46.57
N THR A 235 23.83 29.06 -46.37
CA THR A 235 23.69 27.64 -46.08
C THR A 235 23.99 27.37 -44.62
N ALA A 236 23.08 26.67 -43.95
CA ALA A 236 23.30 26.18 -42.60
C ALA A 236 23.97 24.80 -42.67
N THR A 237 25.07 24.62 -41.95
CA THR A 237 25.78 23.34 -41.85
C THR A 237 25.85 22.90 -40.40
N VAL A 238 25.31 21.72 -40.12
CA VAL A 238 25.35 21.10 -38.78
C VAL A 238 26.31 19.93 -38.81
N ALA A 239 27.28 19.93 -37.90
CA ALA A 239 28.24 18.83 -37.76
C ALA A 239 28.26 18.33 -36.31
N ALA A 240 28.25 17.01 -36.14
CA ALA A 240 28.39 16.34 -34.84
C ALA A 240 29.85 15.96 -34.58
N ALA A 241 30.33 16.21 -33.37
CA ALA A 241 31.65 15.81 -32.89
C ALA A 241 31.51 15.22 -31.47
N GLY A 242 31.25 13.90 -31.40
CA GLY A 242 30.85 13.24 -30.15
C GLY A 242 29.48 13.74 -29.68
N ASP A 243 29.39 14.13 -28.41
CA ASP A 243 28.17 14.67 -27.81
C ASP A 243 27.94 16.17 -28.09
N ASN A 244 28.85 16.81 -28.84
CA ASN A 244 28.75 18.23 -29.20
C ASN A 244 28.26 18.41 -30.64
N PHE A 245 27.44 19.43 -30.85
CA PHE A 245 26.98 19.87 -32.17
C PHE A 245 27.54 21.26 -32.46
N THR A 246 28.05 21.46 -33.68
CA THR A 246 28.44 22.78 -34.18
C THR A 246 27.51 23.17 -35.32
N VAL A 247 26.93 24.38 -35.24
CA VAL A 247 26.13 24.99 -36.31
C VAL A 247 26.96 26.10 -36.95
N LYS A 248 27.12 26.06 -38.26
CA LYS A 248 27.80 27.09 -39.07
C LYS A 248 26.85 27.66 -40.11
N TYR A 249 27.07 28.93 -40.44
CA TYR A 249 26.38 29.61 -41.53
C TYR A 249 27.41 30.15 -42.50
N ASP A 250 27.28 29.79 -43.77
CA ASP A 250 28.11 30.29 -44.86
C ASP A 250 27.24 31.10 -45.84
N VAL A 251 27.83 32.07 -46.53
CA VAL A 251 27.17 32.85 -47.57
C VAL A 251 27.42 32.20 -48.92
N ASN A 252 26.37 32.09 -49.73
CA ASN A 252 26.48 31.62 -51.11
C ASN A 252 27.18 32.69 -51.95
N THR A 253 28.37 32.37 -52.45
CA THR A 253 29.22 33.26 -53.25
C THR A 253 29.64 32.60 -54.55
N ASP A 254 30.01 33.41 -55.53
CA ASP A 254 30.60 32.98 -56.78
C ASP A 254 31.83 33.84 -57.15
N THR A 255 32.54 33.49 -58.21
CA THR A 255 33.73 34.24 -58.65
C THR A 255 33.39 35.49 -59.46
N ASP A 256 32.14 35.68 -59.87
CA ASP A 256 31.73 36.70 -60.82
C ASP A 256 31.16 37.95 -60.13
N THR A 257 30.29 37.75 -59.13
CA THR A 257 29.51 38.77 -58.45
C THR A 257 30.10 39.16 -57.10
N ILE A 258 30.09 38.25 -56.13
CA ILE A 258 30.55 38.44 -54.75
C ILE A 258 31.32 37.19 -54.33
N THR A 259 32.53 37.38 -53.81
CA THR A 259 33.42 36.32 -53.28
C THR A 259 33.86 36.63 -51.85
N VAL A 260 34.21 35.61 -51.06
CA VAL A 260 34.76 35.78 -49.69
C VAL A 260 36.28 35.77 -49.73
N LYS A 261 36.92 36.82 -49.21
CA LYS A 261 38.38 36.87 -48.99
C LYS A 261 38.65 37.45 -47.61
N ASN A 262 39.53 36.81 -46.83
CA ASN A 262 39.86 37.22 -45.46
C ASN A 262 38.60 37.44 -44.59
N ASN A 263 37.64 36.51 -44.67
CA ASN A 263 36.36 36.56 -43.95
C ASN A 263 35.50 37.80 -44.25
N GLN A 264 35.71 38.48 -45.38
CA GLN A 264 34.92 39.62 -45.83
C GLN A 264 34.36 39.38 -47.23
N LEU A 265 33.18 39.92 -47.49
CA LEU A 265 32.58 39.94 -48.82
C LEU A 265 33.33 40.96 -49.69
N THR A 266 33.69 40.55 -50.90
CA THR A 266 34.39 41.37 -51.88
C THR A 266 33.79 41.16 -53.27
N LEU A 267 34.01 42.10 -54.18
CA LEU A 267 33.56 41.96 -55.57
C LEU A 267 34.24 40.78 -56.26
N GLY A 268 33.46 40.03 -57.03
CA GLY A 268 33.94 39.01 -57.96
C GLY A 268 34.72 39.62 -59.12
N ASP A 269 35.44 38.78 -59.85
CA ASP A 269 36.36 39.19 -60.91
C ASP A 269 35.60 39.76 -62.11
N LYS A 270 34.43 39.21 -62.45
CA LYS A 270 33.57 39.78 -63.48
C LYS A 270 33.05 41.15 -63.09
N ALA A 271 32.56 41.33 -61.86
CA ALA A 271 32.12 42.63 -61.35
C ALA A 271 33.25 43.66 -61.39
N LYS A 272 34.47 43.30 -60.97
CA LYS A 272 35.65 44.17 -61.08
C LYS A 272 35.98 44.52 -62.53
N ALA A 273 35.95 43.54 -63.44
CA ALA A 273 36.24 43.76 -64.86
C ALA A 273 35.19 44.67 -65.51
N ASP A 274 33.91 44.49 -65.21
CA ASP A 274 32.84 45.34 -65.74
C ASP A 274 32.92 46.77 -65.19
N ILE A 275 33.26 46.94 -63.91
CA ILE A 275 33.58 48.27 -63.34
C ILE A 275 34.81 48.87 -64.04
N ALA A 276 35.86 48.09 -64.28
CA ALA A 276 37.07 48.56 -64.96
C ALA A 276 36.80 48.97 -66.42
N LYS A 277 35.91 48.27 -67.15
CA LYS A 277 35.44 48.69 -68.48
C LYS A 277 34.75 50.04 -68.42
N GLY A 278 33.92 50.28 -67.41
CA GLY A 278 33.27 51.57 -67.17
C GLY A 278 34.29 52.69 -66.91
N VAL A 279 35.28 52.45 -66.06
CA VAL A 279 36.37 53.40 -65.79
C VAL A 279 37.22 53.69 -67.03
N ALA A 280 37.52 52.66 -67.84
CA ALA A 280 38.25 52.80 -69.09
C ALA A 280 37.46 53.62 -70.12
N ALA A 281 36.14 53.39 -70.23
CA ALA A 281 35.28 54.18 -71.10
C ALA A 281 35.23 55.66 -70.68
N ASP A 282 35.12 55.95 -69.38
CA ASP A 282 35.19 57.33 -68.84
C ASP A 282 36.53 58.00 -69.14
N THR A 283 37.64 57.28 -68.96
CA THR A 283 38.99 57.78 -69.27
C THR A 283 39.15 58.07 -70.77
N ALA A 284 38.74 57.12 -71.62
CA ALA A 284 38.82 57.30 -73.06
C ALA A 284 38.04 58.54 -73.51
N VAL A 285 36.82 58.75 -73.03
CA VAL A 285 36.02 59.94 -73.40
C VAL A 285 36.65 61.26 -72.91
N LYS A 286 37.31 61.26 -71.74
CA LYS A 286 37.97 62.47 -71.21
C LYS A 286 39.29 62.79 -71.89
N ASP A 287 40.07 61.76 -72.23
CA ASP A 287 41.44 61.93 -72.70
C ASP A 287 41.59 61.82 -74.22
N THR A 288 40.64 61.21 -74.92
CA THR A 288 40.58 61.30 -76.38
C THR A 288 39.83 62.56 -76.79
N GLY A 289 40.55 63.44 -77.47
CA GLY A 289 39.98 64.63 -78.10
C GLY A 289 39.78 64.44 -79.60
N ILE A 290 39.20 65.45 -80.24
CA ILE A 290 39.29 65.58 -81.71
C ILE A 290 40.58 66.32 -82.01
N THR A 291 41.46 65.73 -82.83
CA THR A 291 42.67 66.38 -83.33
C THR A 291 42.38 66.98 -84.70
N PHE A 292 42.69 68.27 -84.83
CA PHE A 292 42.71 68.98 -86.10
C PHE A 292 44.16 69.19 -86.51
N VAL A 293 44.46 69.03 -87.79
CA VAL A 293 45.78 69.26 -88.38
C VAL A 293 45.69 70.48 -89.27
N ASP A 294 46.65 71.39 -89.16
CA ASP A 294 46.74 72.54 -90.08
C ASP A 294 47.48 72.16 -91.38
N ASP A 295 47.57 73.13 -92.31
CA ASP A 295 48.24 72.92 -93.61
C ASP A 295 49.77 72.73 -93.48
N ASN A 296 50.36 72.99 -92.30
CA ASN A 296 51.78 72.80 -92.00
C ASN A 296 52.05 71.50 -91.22
N ASN A 297 51.04 70.64 -91.05
CA ASN A 297 51.08 69.43 -90.23
C ASN A 297 51.18 69.66 -88.70
N ASP A 298 50.87 70.86 -88.21
CA ASP A 298 50.75 71.11 -86.77
C ASP A 298 49.40 70.61 -86.25
N GLU A 299 49.41 69.98 -85.07
CA GLU A 299 48.22 69.37 -84.47
C GLU A 299 47.65 70.20 -83.31
N ILE A 300 46.33 70.36 -83.29
CA ILE A 300 45.58 70.85 -82.14
C ILE A 300 44.52 69.83 -81.71
N THR A 301 44.71 69.24 -80.53
CA THR A 301 43.74 68.32 -79.91
C THR A 301 42.82 69.07 -78.95
N ARG A 302 41.52 68.81 -79.03
CA ARG A 302 40.50 69.39 -78.16
C ARG A 302 39.69 68.29 -77.50
N LYS A 303 39.69 68.25 -76.18
CA LYS A 303 39.01 67.23 -75.37
C LYS A 303 37.49 67.46 -75.38
N LEU A 304 36.72 66.42 -75.02
CA LEU A 304 35.27 66.57 -74.90
C LEU A 304 34.92 67.69 -73.90
N GLY A 305 34.14 68.67 -74.35
CA GLY A 305 33.78 69.86 -73.57
C GLY A 305 34.61 71.11 -73.88
N ASP A 306 35.74 70.98 -74.59
CA ASP A 306 36.52 72.13 -75.03
C ASP A 306 35.78 72.94 -76.10
N LYS A 307 35.82 74.27 -75.99
CA LYS A 307 35.31 75.17 -77.03
C LYS A 307 36.37 75.43 -78.08
N ILE A 308 36.07 75.10 -79.34
CA ILE A 308 36.96 75.36 -80.47
C ILE A 308 36.54 76.67 -81.15
N SER A 309 37.50 77.55 -81.41
CA SER A 309 37.31 78.76 -82.21
C SER A 309 38.05 78.61 -83.52
N ILE A 310 37.31 78.59 -84.62
CA ILE A 310 37.87 78.66 -85.97
C ILE A 310 37.59 80.09 -86.44
N ILE A 311 38.65 80.88 -86.59
CA ILE A 311 38.55 82.29 -86.97
C ILE A 311 39.22 82.51 -88.31
N GLY A 312 38.59 83.32 -89.15
CA GLY A 312 39.27 83.97 -90.25
C GLY A 312 39.55 85.42 -89.84
N GLY A 313 40.70 85.98 -90.24
CA GLY A 313 41.12 87.31 -89.78
C GLY A 313 40.22 88.47 -90.19
N LEU A 314 39.22 88.26 -91.05
CA LEU A 314 38.30 89.30 -91.53
C LEU A 314 37.27 89.63 -90.43
N ALA A 315 37.29 90.88 -89.94
CA ALA A 315 36.36 91.38 -88.93
C ALA A 315 34.89 91.34 -89.41
N ASP A 316 33.95 91.24 -88.48
CA ASP A 316 32.53 91.21 -88.83
C ASP A 316 32.08 92.58 -89.39
N LYS A 317 31.62 92.59 -90.65
CA LYS A 317 30.98 93.72 -91.34
C LYS A 317 31.85 94.94 -91.69
N GLU A 318 33.17 94.92 -91.56
CA GLU A 318 34.04 96.02 -92.01
C GLU A 318 35.37 95.54 -92.63
N ALA A 319 35.79 96.20 -93.72
CA ALA A 319 37.03 95.92 -94.44
C ALA A 319 38.24 96.56 -93.72
N THR A 320 38.63 96.00 -92.58
CA THR A 320 39.93 96.31 -91.96
C THR A 320 41.08 95.74 -92.80
N ALA A 321 42.25 96.37 -92.71
CA ALA A 321 43.19 96.47 -93.84
C ALA A 321 43.89 95.17 -94.29
N ASP A 322 43.95 94.12 -93.48
CA ASP A 322 44.95 93.05 -93.68
C ASP A 322 44.39 91.61 -93.77
N SER A 323 43.06 91.41 -93.86
CA SER A 323 42.46 90.06 -93.78
C SER A 323 41.37 89.76 -94.82
N ASN A 324 41.34 88.52 -95.35
CA ASN A 324 40.50 88.13 -96.50
C ASN A 324 39.47 87.00 -96.24
N ILE A 325 39.60 86.22 -95.16
CA ILE A 325 38.72 85.06 -94.85
C ILE A 325 38.03 85.30 -93.51
N ARG A 326 36.76 84.89 -93.40
CA ARG A 326 35.97 84.84 -92.16
C ARG A 326 35.31 83.47 -91.99
N VAL A 327 35.06 83.07 -90.75
CA VAL A 327 34.21 81.92 -90.44
C VAL A 327 32.99 82.40 -89.65
N ASP A 328 31.80 82.12 -90.18
CA ASP A 328 30.53 82.45 -89.55
C ASP A 328 29.79 81.19 -89.10
N LEU A 329 28.94 81.35 -88.10
CA LEU A 329 27.87 80.40 -87.85
C LEU A 329 26.69 80.73 -88.79
N ASP A 330 26.32 79.78 -89.64
CA ASP A 330 25.05 79.87 -90.37
C ASP A 330 23.91 79.40 -89.48
N ALA A 331 23.14 80.37 -88.99
CA ALA A 331 21.99 80.15 -88.11
C ALA A 331 20.67 79.96 -88.86
N THR A 332 20.68 79.81 -90.19
CA THR A 332 19.45 79.80 -91.00
C THR A 332 18.82 78.42 -91.21
N LYS A 333 19.40 77.34 -90.64
CA LYS A 333 18.86 75.96 -90.68
C LYS A 333 19.10 75.22 -89.36
N ASP A 334 18.32 74.16 -89.11
CA ASP A 334 18.40 73.30 -87.91
C ASP A 334 19.78 72.65 -87.71
N ASP A 335 20.53 72.46 -88.80
CA ASP A 335 21.92 72.00 -88.77
C ASP A 335 22.87 73.22 -88.73
N LYS A 336 23.23 73.68 -87.53
CA LYS A 336 24.20 74.78 -87.35
C LYS A 336 25.53 74.44 -88.04
N LYS A 337 25.87 75.14 -89.12
CA LYS A 337 27.10 74.94 -89.90
C LYS A 337 28.07 76.09 -89.69
N LEU A 338 29.37 75.78 -89.68
CA LEU A 338 30.41 76.78 -89.88
C LEU A 338 30.52 77.05 -91.39
N VAL A 339 30.37 78.31 -91.79
CA VAL A 339 30.47 78.75 -93.18
C VAL A 339 31.68 79.66 -93.32
N ILE A 340 32.61 79.25 -94.19
CA ILE A 340 33.78 80.03 -94.54
C ILE A 340 33.37 81.03 -95.63
N LYS A 341 33.68 82.31 -95.43
CA LYS A 341 33.37 83.39 -96.36
C LYS A 341 34.64 84.13 -96.73
N MET A 342 34.72 84.55 -97.99
CA MET A 342 35.78 85.42 -98.48
C MET A 342 35.29 86.86 -98.58
N ALA A 343 36.20 87.81 -98.37
CA ALA A 343 35.93 89.22 -98.63
C ALA A 343 35.58 89.45 -100.11
N LYS A 344 34.68 90.40 -100.37
CA LYS A 344 34.34 90.78 -101.76
C LYS A 344 35.52 91.40 -102.50
N ASN A 345 36.37 92.16 -101.79
CA ASN A 345 37.58 92.77 -102.30
C ASN A 345 38.75 92.23 -101.49
N LEU A 346 39.66 91.51 -102.15
CA LEU A 346 40.85 90.96 -101.50
C LEU A 346 41.91 92.06 -101.34
N LYS A 347 42.56 92.12 -100.18
CA LYS A 347 43.59 93.11 -99.84
C LYS A 347 44.86 92.40 -99.35
N GLY A 348 46.01 93.08 -99.44
CA GLY A 348 47.29 92.56 -98.95
C GLY A 348 47.87 91.39 -99.74
N LEU A 349 47.48 91.22 -101.01
CA LEU A 349 48.03 90.18 -101.89
C LEU A 349 49.29 90.70 -102.59
N GLU A 350 50.41 89.98 -102.45
CA GLU A 350 51.67 90.30 -103.15
C GLU A 350 51.59 90.04 -104.66
N SER A 351 50.72 89.11 -105.07
CA SER A 351 50.48 88.77 -106.46
C SER A 351 49.09 88.15 -106.62
N VAL A 352 48.43 88.44 -107.74
CA VAL A 352 47.20 87.77 -108.17
C VAL A 352 47.54 87.08 -109.48
N VAL A 353 47.81 85.78 -109.41
CA VAL A 353 48.01 84.92 -110.59
C VAL A 353 46.84 83.96 -110.70
#